data_AF-A0A0V1N796-F1
#
_entry.id   AF-A0A0V1N796-F1
#
_cell.length_a   1.000
_cell.length_b   1.000
_cell.length_c   1.000
_cell.angle_alpha   90.00
_cell.angle_beta   90.00
_cell.angle_gamma   90.00
#
_symmetry.space_group_name_H-M   'P 1'
#
loop_
_entity.id
_entity.type
_entity.pdbx_description
1 polymer ?
#
loop_
_entity_poly.entity_id
_entity_poly.type
_entity_poly.pdbx_seq_one_letter_code
_entity_poly.pdbx_strand_id
1 'polypeptide(L)'
;MDLYGFASAYSAVVYLPFMHENGKVEVRFIAARSRLAPIQKLSVPSLELMAALLCARLDAYVKREVGLQFRRCAFWSDSLVALCWIQSDAQRWKPFIANPV
;
A
#
# COMPACT_ATOMS: atom_id res chain seq x y z
N MET A 1 9.12 -27.75 9.39
CA MET A 1 8.04 -26.86 8.91
C MET A 1 8.51 -25.46 9.19
N ASP A 2 9.01 -24.77 8.17
CA ASP A 2 9.60 -23.45 8.38
C ASP A 2 8.48 -22.40 8.35
N LEU A 3 8.32 -21.72 9.49
CA LEU A 3 7.37 -20.64 9.66
C LEU A 3 7.98 -19.37 9.06
N TYR A 4 7.63 -19.06 7.81
CA TYR A 4 8.01 -17.81 7.15
C TYR A 4 7.19 -16.65 7.73
N GLY A 5 7.70 -15.99 8.77
CA GLY A 5 7.10 -14.78 9.35
C GLY A 5 7.46 -13.52 8.57
N PHE A 6 6.50 -12.58 8.46
CA PHE A 6 6.48 -11.12 8.12
C PHE A 6 7.49 -10.48 7.12
N ALA A 7 8.56 -11.15 6.72
CA ALA A 7 9.68 -10.61 5.94
C ALA A 7 9.86 -11.29 4.58
N SER A 8 8.98 -12.22 4.19
CA SER A 8 9.08 -12.98 2.93
C SER A 8 8.25 -12.39 1.79
N ALA A 9 7.30 -11.52 2.08
CA ALA A 9 6.43 -10.90 1.09
C ALA A 9 5.81 -9.61 1.63
N TYR A 10 5.39 -8.74 0.73
CA TYR A 10 4.62 -7.54 1.03
C TYR A 10 3.43 -7.43 0.06
N SER A 11 2.34 -6.82 0.51
CA SER A 11 1.10 -6.77 -0.26
C SER A 11 0.36 -5.45 -0.06
N ALA A 12 -0.58 -5.19 -0.97
CA ALA A 12 -1.49 -4.06 -0.92
C ALA A 12 -2.87 -4.49 -1.39
N VAL A 13 -3.91 -3.89 -0.80
CA VAL A 13 -5.30 -4.18 -1.09
C VAL A 13 -6.08 -2.88 -1.24
N VAL A 14 -6.96 -2.82 -2.24
CA VAL A 14 -7.85 -1.68 -2.49
C VAL A 14 -9.29 -2.12 -2.28
N TYR A 15 -9.98 -1.38 -1.41
CA TYR A 15 -11.41 -1.50 -1.15
C TYR A 15 -12.11 -0.22 -1.60
N LEU A 16 -13.35 -0.35 -2.07
CA LEU A 16 -14.18 0.76 -2.49
C LEU A 16 -15.51 0.75 -1.72
N PRO A 17 -15.78 1.79 -0.89
CA PRO A 17 -17.09 1.99 -0.32
C PRO A 17 -18.07 2.53 -1.36
N PHE A 18 -19.24 1.91 -1.44
CA PHE A 18 -20.39 2.35 -2.22
C PHE A 18 -21.51 2.76 -1.28
N MET A 19 -22.06 3.95 -1.51
CA MET A 19 -23.28 4.38 -0.83
C MET A 19 -24.47 4.11 -1.75
N HIS A 20 -25.38 3.28 -1.28
CA HIS A 20 -26.66 3.00 -1.94
C HIS A 20 -27.65 4.14 -1.66
N GLU A 21 -28.68 4.25 -2.49
CA GLU A 21 -29.73 5.28 -2.36
C GLU A 21 -30.48 5.23 -1.02
N ASN A 22 -30.53 4.05 -0.39
CA ASN A 22 -31.11 3.83 0.93
C ASN A 22 -30.18 4.25 2.11
N GLY A 23 -29.04 4.88 1.83
CA GLY A 23 -28.06 5.30 2.83
C GLY A 23 -27.15 4.18 3.34
N LYS A 24 -27.30 2.93 2.85
CA LYS A 24 -26.44 1.82 3.26
C LYS A 24 -25.07 1.95 2.58
N VAL A 25 -24.01 1.84 3.38
CA VAL A 25 -22.63 1.77 2.88
C VAL A 25 -22.23 0.30 2.74
N GLU A 26 -21.81 -0.09 1.54
CA GLU A 26 -21.26 -1.41 1.25
C GLU A 26 -19.80 -1.27 0.83
N VAL A 27 -18.89 -2.01 1.45
CA VAL A 27 -17.47 -1.99 1.08
C VAL A 27 -17.19 -3.21 0.20
N ARG A 28 -16.70 -2.97 -1.01
CA ARG A 28 -16.34 -4.03 -1.96
C ARG A 28 -14.83 -4.13 -2.12
N PHE A 29 -14.35 -5.36 -2.20
CA PHE A 29 -12.99 -5.65 -2.64
C PHE A 29 -12.86 -5.37 -4.13
N ILE A 30 -11.85 -4.58 -4.52
CA ILE A 30 -11.62 -4.24 -5.93
C ILE A 30 -10.41 -4.98 -6.47
N ALA A 31 -9.27 -4.88 -5.78
CA ALA A 31 -8.04 -5.50 -6.22
C ALA A 31 -7.08 -5.74 -5.04
N ALA A 32 -6.25 -6.76 -5.17
CA ALA A 32 -5.08 -6.98 -4.32
C ALA A 32 -3.86 -7.28 -5.18
N ARG A 33 -2.69 -6.89 -4.67
CA ARG A 33 -1.42 -7.21 -5.29
C ARG A 33 -0.42 -7.59 -4.21
N SER A 34 0.31 -8.68 -4.43
CA SER A 34 1.38 -9.14 -3.56
C SER A 34 2.69 -9.28 -4.34
N ARG A 35 3.81 -9.14 -3.63
CA ARG A 35 5.15 -9.37 -4.15
C ARG A 35 6.00 -10.07 -3.09
N LEU A 36 6.84 -11.00 -3.52
CA LEU A 36 7.84 -11.60 -2.65
C LEU A 36 8.88 -10.54 -2.26
N ALA A 37 9.41 -10.66 -1.04
CA ALA A 37 10.50 -9.84 -0.58
C ALA A 37 11.73 -10.08 -1.48
N PRO A 38 12.51 -9.04 -1.79
CA PRO A 38 13.76 -9.21 -2.53
C PRO A 38 14.70 -10.20 -1.85
N ILE A 39 15.54 -10.87 -2.65
CA ILE A 39 16.56 -11.81 -2.16
C ILE A 39 17.53 -11.09 -1.20
N GLN A 40 17.77 -9.79 -1.42
CA GLN A 40 18.52 -8.96 -0.50
C GLN A 40 17.70 -8.71 0.76
N LYS A 41 18.28 -9.01 1.93
CA LYS A 41 17.65 -8.77 3.23
C LYS A 41 17.33 -7.30 3.40
N LEU A 42 16.05 -6.95 3.25
CA LEU A 42 15.50 -5.66 3.61
C LEU A 42 15.00 -5.68 5.05
N SER A 43 15.03 -4.52 5.69
CA SER A 43 14.41 -4.36 7.00
C SER A 43 12.88 -4.42 6.88
N VAL A 44 12.19 -4.78 7.98
CA VAL A 44 10.71 -4.76 8.01
C VAL A 44 10.14 -3.39 7.62
N PRO A 45 10.64 -2.25 8.14
CA PRO A 45 10.22 -0.92 7.70
C PRO A 45 10.41 -0.66 6.20
N SER A 46 11.47 -1.21 5.60
CA SER A 46 11.71 -1.11 4.16
C SER A 46 10.65 -1.88 3.36
N LEU A 47 10.26 -3.07 3.82
CA LEU A 47 9.20 -3.87 3.18
C LEU A 47 7.82 -3.20 3.34
N GLU A 48 7.55 -2.59 4.49
CA GLU A 48 6.34 -1.82 4.74
C GLU A 48 6.27 -0.58 3.83
N LEU A 49 7.39 0.10 3.60
CA LEU A 49 7.46 1.20 2.63
C LEU A 49 7.21 0.72 1.19
N MET A 50 7.75 -0.46 0.81
CA MET A 50 7.46 -1.08 -0.49
C MET A 50 5.99 -1.48 -0.63
N ALA A 51 5.35 -1.95 0.45
CA ALA A 51 3.91 -2.20 0.48
C ALA A 51 3.10 -0.91 0.23
N ALA A 52 3.48 0.20 0.86
CA ALA A 52 2.84 1.49 0.63
C ALA A 52 2.99 1.97 -0.83
N LEU A 53 4.19 1.80 -1.41
CA LEU A 53 4.41 2.08 -2.83
C LEU A 53 3.57 1.17 -3.73
N LEU A 54 3.48 -0.12 -3.41
CA LEU A 54 2.64 -1.07 -4.15
C LEU A 54 1.17 -0.66 -4.09
N CYS A 55 0.70 -0.17 -2.94
CA CYS A 55 -0.64 0.34 -2.74
C CYS A 55 -0.92 1.58 -3.59
N ALA A 56 -0.01 2.56 -3.61
CA ALA A 56 -0.15 3.75 -4.45
C ALA A 56 -0.19 3.41 -5.95
N ARG A 57 0.66 2.47 -6.40
CA ARG A 57 0.65 1.97 -7.79
C ARG A 57 -0.65 1.22 -8.11
N LEU A 58 -1.18 0.44 -7.17
CA LEU A 58 -2.44 -0.27 -7.34
C LEU A 58 -3.64 0.68 -7.40
N ASP A 59 -3.68 1.70 -6.56
CA ASP A 59 -4.70 2.76 -6.60
C ASP A 59 -4.69 3.50 -7.95
N ALA A 60 -3.51 3.90 -8.45
CA ALA A 60 -3.39 4.54 -9.76
C ALA A 60 -3.89 3.63 -10.90
N TYR A 61 -3.60 2.33 -10.82
CA TYR A 61 -4.12 1.34 -11.77
C TYR A 61 -5.65 1.24 -11.70
N VAL A 62 -6.20 1.03 -10.49
CA VAL A 62 -7.65 0.91 -10.28
C VAL A 62 -8.37 2.17 -10.75
N LYS A 63 -7.84 3.35 -10.46
CA LYS A 63 -8.41 4.63 -10.93
C LYS A 63 -8.50 4.73 -12.45
N ARG A 64 -7.47 4.24 -13.14
CA ARG A 64 -7.44 4.23 -14.60
C ARG A 64 -8.43 3.25 -15.20
N GLU A 65 -8.52 2.04 -14.65
CA GLU A 65 -9.37 0.97 -15.21
C GLU A 65 -10.86 1.12 -14.85
N VAL A 66 -11.17 1.60 -13.64
CA VAL A 66 -12.56 1.67 -13.13
C VAL A 66 -13.34 2.84 -13.74
N GLY A 67 -12.67 3.86 -14.29
CA GLY A 67 -13.34 4.98 -14.98
C GLY A 67 -14.24 5.85 -14.10
N LEU A 68 -14.22 5.66 -12.78
CA LEU A 68 -14.99 6.44 -11.81
C LEU A 68 -14.19 7.63 -11.29
N GLN A 69 -14.89 8.74 -10.99
CA GLN A 69 -14.30 9.87 -10.30
C GLN A 69 -14.31 9.63 -8.78
N PHE A 70 -13.15 9.45 -8.19
CA PHE A 70 -12.99 9.28 -6.74
C PHE A 70 -12.83 10.64 -6.07
N ARG A 71 -13.79 11.03 -5.22
CA ARG A 71 -13.75 12.30 -4.47
C ARG A 71 -12.69 12.30 -3.36
N ARG A 72 -12.42 11.13 -2.76
CA ARG A 72 -11.44 10.96 -1.68
C ARG A 72 -10.84 9.56 -1.74
N CYS A 73 -9.53 9.48 -1.58
CA CYS A 73 -8.81 8.23 -1.37
C CYS A 73 -8.13 8.29 -0.01
N ALA A 74 -8.20 7.21 0.77
CA ALA A 74 -7.53 7.07 2.04
C ALA A 74 -6.66 5.82 1.99
N PHE A 75 -5.40 5.96 2.43
CA PHE A 75 -4.44 4.88 2.50
C PHE A 75 -4.16 4.59 3.97
N TRP A 76 -4.12 3.31 4.32
CA TRP A 76 -3.89 2.85 5.69
C TRP A 76 -2.67 1.94 5.72
N SER A 77 -1.84 2.11 6.74
CA SER A 77 -0.75 1.20 7.09
C SER A 77 -0.69 1.11 8.61
N ASP A 78 -0.43 -0.08 9.12
CA ASP A 78 -0.15 -0.35 10.54
C ASP A 78 1.29 0.01 10.94
N SER A 79 2.16 0.25 9.95
CA SER A 79 3.53 0.71 10.19
C SER A 79 3.60 2.21 10.44
N LEU A 80 3.69 2.58 11.72
CA LEU A 80 3.98 3.96 12.12
C LEU A 80 5.32 4.46 11.54
N VAL A 81 6.30 3.57 11.36
CA VAL A 81 7.61 3.93 10.80
C VAL A 81 7.48 4.28 9.32
N ALA A 82 6.78 3.45 8.54
CA ALA A 82 6.54 3.74 7.12
C ALA A 82 5.69 5.01 6.95
N LEU A 83 4.64 5.20 7.77
CA LEU A 83 3.85 6.43 7.77
C LEU A 83 4.70 7.66 8.09
N CYS A 84 5.56 7.59 9.10
CA CYS A 84 6.49 8.65 9.45
C CYS A 84 7.42 8.98 8.28
N TRP A 85 8.01 7.98 7.63
CA TRP A 85 8.88 8.19 6.47
C TRP A 85 8.14 8.81 5.27
N ILE A 86 6.91 8.38 4.99
CA ILE A 86 6.09 8.93 3.90
C ILE A 86 5.70 10.40 4.17
N GLN A 87 5.42 10.74 5.43
CA GLN A 87 5.05 12.10 5.83
C GLN A 87 6.27 13.01 6.00
N SER A 88 7.46 12.44 6.14
CA SER A 88 8.71 13.17 6.31
C SER A 88 9.31 13.61 4.98
N ASP A 89 10.14 14.64 5.02
CA ASP A 89 10.84 15.15 3.84
C ASP A 89 11.81 14.10 3.26
N ALA A 90 11.63 13.75 1.98
CA ALA A 90 12.39 12.69 1.30
C ALA A 90 13.90 12.97 1.28
N GLN A 91 14.28 14.26 1.32
CA GLN A 91 15.68 14.73 1.36
C GLN A 91 16.42 14.33 2.65
N ARG A 92 15.71 14.01 3.72
CA ARG A 92 16.31 13.73 5.04
C ARG A 92 16.70 12.26 5.23
N TRP A 93 16.30 11.38 4.31
CA TRP A 93 16.41 9.93 4.49
C TRP A 93 17.34 9.27 3.47
N LYS A 94 17.82 8.07 3.80
CA LYS A 94 18.69 7.26 2.93
C LYS A 94 18.05 7.05 1.54
N PRO A 95 18.84 6.90 0.46
CA PRO A 95 18.34 6.84 -0.92
C PRO A 95 17.21 5.83 -1.16
N PHE A 96 17.20 4.71 -0.44
CA PHE A 96 16.14 3.69 -0.54
C PHE A 96 14.77 4.18 -0.05
N ILE A 97 14.73 5.07 0.95
CA ILE A 97 13.49 5.63 1.48
C ILE A 97 12.96 6.70 0.53
N ALA A 98 13.87 7.49 -0.07
CA ALA A 98 13.54 8.53 -1.04
C ALA A 98 13.10 7.96 -2.40
N ASN A 99 13.71 6.85 -2.83
CA ASN A 99 13.37 6.15 -4.06
C ASN A 99 13.33 4.63 -3.84
N PRO A 100 12.21 4.09 -3.32
CA PRO A 100 11.99 2.67 -3.29
C PRO A 100 11.80 2.16 -4.73
N VAL A 101 12.76 1.37 -5.22
CA VAL A 101 12.85 0.87 -6.60
C VAL A 101 11.72 -0.11 -6.92
#